data_AF-A0A973RH50-F1
#
_entry.id   AF-A0A973RH50-F1
#
_cell.length_a   1.000
_cell.length_b   1.000
_cell.length_c   1.000
_cell.angle_alpha   90.00
_cell.angle_beta   90.00
_cell.angle_gamma   90.00
#
_symmetry.space_group_name_H-M   'P 1'
#
loop_
_entity.id
_entity.type
_entity.pdbx_description
1 polymer ?
#
loop_
_entity_poly.entity_id
_entity_poly.type
_entity_poly.pdbx_seq_one_letter_code
_entity_poly.pdbx_strand_id
1 'polypeptide(L)'
;MKSSGAMVTQLFGDDGVSYLSSCEAHRDSGRVFTDKLRAREYAQEHNDAQHHGQAPRFHTFDAERAFRPSDDAVVHGTAQSSDTGSTPLNE
;
A
#
# COMPACT_ATOMS: atom_id res chain seq x y z
N MET A 1 -2.59 -4.77 -25.42
CA MET A 1 -1.69 -4.80 -24.25
C MET A 1 -1.59 -6.24 -23.78
N LYS A 2 -0.38 -6.82 -23.64
CA LYS A 2 -0.23 -8.14 -23.01
C LYS A 2 -0.41 -7.93 -21.51
N SER A 3 -1.51 -8.45 -20.95
CA SER A 3 -1.73 -8.43 -19.50
C SER A 3 -0.67 -9.30 -18.82
N SER A 4 -0.04 -8.77 -17.78
CA SER A 4 1.01 -9.43 -16.99
C SER A 4 0.49 -10.42 -15.94
N GLY A 5 -0.76 -10.87 -16.08
CA GLY A 5 -1.41 -11.79 -15.15
C GLY A 5 -1.75 -11.15 -13.79
N ALA A 6 -2.42 -11.95 -12.97
CA ALA A 6 -2.82 -11.58 -11.61
C ALA A 6 -1.61 -11.33 -10.70
N MET A 7 -1.81 -10.44 -9.75
CA MET A 7 -0.86 -10.01 -8.75
C MET A 7 -1.48 -10.13 -7.35
N VAL A 8 -0.70 -10.67 -6.42
CA VAL A 8 -1.02 -10.73 -4.99
C VAL A 8 -0.25 -9.62 -4.28
N THR A 9 -0.97 -8.67 -3.69
CA THR A 9 -0.42 -7.54 -2.94
C THR A 9 -0.64 -7.74 -1.45
N GLN A 10 0.41 -7.70 -0.66
CA GLN A 10 0.29 -7.68 0.80
C GLN A 10 -0.17 -6.30 1.26
N LEU A 11 -1.19 -6.26 2.11
CA LEU A 11 -1.78 -5.07 2.72
C LEU A 11 -1.58 -5.14 4.23
N PHE A 12 -1.26 -4.01 4.85
CA PHE A 12 -1.10 -3.86 6.29
C PHE A 12 -2.15 -2.89 6.81
N GLY A 13 -2.90 -3.29 7.83
CA GLY A 13 -3.84 -2.45 8.56
C GLY A 13 -3.73 -2.70 10.06
N ASP A 14 -4.51 -1.96 10.84
CA ASP A 14 -4.50 -2.07 12.31
C ASP A 14 -4.88 -3.47 12.80
N ASP A 15 -5.68 -4.20 12.02
CA ASP A 15 -6.12 -5.57 12.28
C ASP A 15 -5.11 -6.65 11.83
N GLY A 16 -3.95 -6.23 11.31
CA GLY A 16 -2.87 -7.12 10.85
C GLY A 16 -2.71 -7.16 9.33
N VAL A 17 -2.35 -8.33 8.81
CA VAL A 17 -1.98 -8.52 7.40
C VAL A 17 -3.13 -9.09 6.59
N SER A 18 -3.36 -8.53 5.41
CA SER A 18 -4.25 -9.07 4.38
C SER A 18 -3.55 -9.16 3.02
N TYR A 19 -4.15 -9.87 2.08
CA TYR A 19 -3.60 -10.12 0.75
C TYR A 19 -4.67 -9.86 -0.32
N LEU A 20 -4.42 -8.90 -1.20
CA LEU A 20 -5.27 -8.60 -2.35
C LEU A 20 -4.78 -9.33 -3.59
N SER A 21 -5.58 -10.23 -4.13
CA SER A 21 -5.37 -10.77 -5.47
C SER A 21 -6.13 -9.91 -6.49
N SER A 22 -5.46 -9.43 -7.53
CA SER A 22 -6.05 -8.53 -8.54
C SER A 22 -5.41 -8.70 -9.92
N CYS A 23 -6.15 -8.35 -10.98
CA CYS A 23 -5.66 -8.34 -12.34
C CYS A 23 -6.02 -7.02 -13.03
N GLU A 24 -5.04 -6.31 -13.58
CA GLU A 24 -5.28 -5.02 -14.26
C GLU A 24 -6.21 -5.15 -15.48
N ALA A 25 -6.15 -6.29 -16.17
CA ALA A 25 -6.98 -6.58 -17.33
C ALA A 25 -8.42 -7.01 -16.97
N HIS A 26 -8.64 -7.46 -15.73
CA HIS A 26 -9.92 -7.99 -15.25
C HIS A 26 -10.26 -7.36 -13.91
N ARG A 27 -10.66 -6.09 -13.93
CA ARG A 27 -10.82 -5.27 -12.70
C ARG A 27 -11.83 -5.86 -11.71
N ASP A 28 -12.82 -6.61 -12.21
CA ASP A 28 -13.86 -7.23 -11.39
C ASP A 28 -13.40 -8.52 -10.70
N SER A 29 -12.19 -9.01 -10.98
CA SER A 29 -11.63 -10.21 -10.34
C SER A 29 -10.86 -9.92 -9.04
N GLY A 30 -10.90 -8.67 -8.55
CA GLY A 30 -10.19 -8.28 -7.33
C GLY A 30 -10.80 -8.90 -6.07
N ARG A 31 -10.00 -9.57 -5.24
CA ARG A 31 -10.48 -10.18 -3.99
C ARG A 31 -9.43 -10.14 -2.87
N VAL A 32 -9.88 -9.83 -1.66
CA VAL A 32 -9.04 -9.76 -0.45
C VAL A 32 -9.16 -11.04 0.37
N PHE A 33 -8.04 -11.52 0.90
CA PHE A 33 -7.91 -12.70 1.74
C PHE A 33 -7.08 -12.39 2.98
N THR A 34 -7.37 -13.02 4.10
CA THR A 34 -6.52 -12.98 5.30
C THR A 34 -5.35 -13.98 5.22
N ASP A 35 -5.46 -14.99 4.37
CA ASP A 35 -4.43 -16.00 4.16
C ASP A 35 -3.68 -15.82 2.83
N LYS A 36 -2.34 -15.89 2.89
CA LYS A 36 -1.46 -15.69 1.73
C LYS A 36 -1.61 -16.81 0.69
N LEU A 37 -1.75 -18.05 1.15
CA LEU A 37 -1.83 -19.21 0.25
C LEU A 37 -3.13 -19.18 -0.53
N ARG A 38 -4.26 -18.84 0.10
CA ARG A 38 -5.54 -18.63 -0.57
C ARG A 38 -5.52 -17.51 -1.60
N ALA A 39 -4.88 -16.39 -1.29
CA ALA A 39 -4.71 -15.32 -2.28
C ALA A 39 -3.90 -15.78 -3.50
N ARG A 40 -2.86 -16.59 -3.28
CA ARG A 40 -2.04 -17.18 -4.34
C ARG A 40 -2.82 -18.18 -5.19
N GLU A 41 -3.55 -19.11 -4.57
CA GLU A 41 -4.37 -20.10 -5.26
C GLU A 41 -5.39 -19.41 -6.17
N TYR A 42 -6.10 -18.43 -5.63
CA TYR A 42 -7.06 -17.64 -6.41
C TYR A 42 -6.41 -16.91 -7.59
N ALA A 43 -5.21 -16.34 -7.40
CA ALA A 43 -4.46 -15.70 -8.48
C ALA A 43 -4.03 -16.71 -9.56
N GLN A 44 -3.64 -17.92 -9.16
CA GLN A 44 -3.25 -18.99 -10.09
C GLN A 44 -4.46 -19.47 -10.89
N GLU A 45 -5.59 -19.75 -10.24
CA GLU A 45 -6.84 -20.15 -10.90
C GLU A 45 -7.27 -19.11 -11.94
N HIS A 46 -7.20 -17.82 -11.58
CA HIS A 46 -7.46 -16.72 -12.51
C HIS A 46 -6.50 -16.75 -13.70
N ASN A 47 -5.20 -16.94 -13.46
CA ASN A 47 -4.20 -16.97 -14.53
C ASN A 47 -4.34 -18.20 -15.42
N ASP A 48 -4.71 -19.36 -14.87
CA ASP A 48 -5.00 -20.56 -15.64
C ASP A 48 -6.17 -20.31 -16.59
N ALA A 49 -7.22 -19.63 -16.13
CA ALA A 49 -8.40 -19.31 -16.91
C ALA A 49 -8.18 -18.18 -17.94
N GLN A 50 -7.44 -17.13 -17.59
CA GLN A 50 -7.42 -15.86 -18.35
C GLN A 50 -6.05 -15.47 -18.92
N HIS A 51 -4.97 -16.13 -18.47
CA HIS A 51 -3.59 -15.75 -18.78
C HIS A 51 -2.69 -16.95 -19.11
N HIS A 52 -3.26 -18.04 -19.64
CA HIS A 52 -2.53 -19.23 -20.10
C HIS A 52 -1.62 -19.85 -19.02
N GLY A 53 -2.06 -19.81 -17.76
CA GLY A 53 -1.35 -20.41 -16.63
C GLY A 53 -0.08 -19.67 -16.21
N GLN A 54 0.04 -18.38 -16.54
CA GLN A 54 1.11 -17.53 -16.02
C GLN A 54 1.19 -17.61 -14.49
N ALA A 55 2.40 -17.62 -13.95
CA ALA A 55 2.60 -17.59 -12.51
C ALA A 55 2.12 -16.24 -11.92
N PRO A 56 1.41 -16.23 -10.79
CA PRO A 56 1.06 -15.01 -10.06
C PRO A 56 2.29 -14.22 -9.66
N ARG A 57 2.17 -12.89 -9.77
CA ARG A 57 3.17 -11.96 -9.26
C ARG A 57 2.89 -11.64 -7.79
N PHE A 58 3.92 -11.34 -7.01
CA PHE A 58 3.78 -10.96 -5.61
C PHE A 58 4.38 -9.58 -5.40
N HIS A 59 3.63 -8.70 -4.73
CA HIS A 59 4.08 -7.39 -4.32
C HIS A 59 3.89 -7.22 -2.82
N THR A 60 4.96 -6.85 -2.13
CA THR A 60 4.85 -6.40 -0.74
C THR A 60 4.66 -4.89 -0.79
N PHE A 61 3.62 -4.37 -0.14
CA PHE A 61 3.44 -2.93 0.01
C PHE A 61 4.03 -2.51 1.36
N ASP A 62 5.30 -2.12 1.38
CA ASP A 62 5.93 -1.58 2.60
C ASP A 62 5.32 -0.20 2.90
N ALA A 63 4.41 -0.14 3.86
CA ALA A 63 3.76 1.11 4.29
C ALA A 63 4.79 2.16 4.76
N GLU A 64 5.92 1.73 5.34
CA GLU A 64 7.03 2.62 5.73
C GLU A 64 7.67 3.36 4.53
N ARG A 65 7.59 2.80 3.33
CA ARG A 65 8.07 3.44 2.09
C ARG A 65 7.02 4.38 1.48
N ALA A 66 5.73 4.14 1.73
CA ALA A 66 4.63 4.98 1.26
C ALA A 66 4.38 6.21 2.16
N PHE A 67 4.76 6.13 3.43
CA PHE A 67 4.67 7.22 4.41
C PHE A 67 5.98 8.02 4.58
N ARG A 68 6.87 7.99 3.59
CA ARG A 68 7.87 9.05 3.49
C ARG A 68 7.16 10.29 2.93
N PRO A 69 6.89 11.35 3.71
CA PRO A 69 6.51 12.61 3.10
C PRO A 69 7.60 12.94 2.09
N SER A 70 7.22 13.12 0.82
CA SER A 70 8.15 13.63 -0.17
C SER A 70 8.67 14.97 0.36
N ASP A 71 9.99 15.13 0.43
CA ASP A 71 10.68 16.35 0.91
C ASP A 71 10.42 17.59 0.02
N ASP A 72 9.37 17.59 -0.81
CA ASP A 72 9.01 18.64 -1.77
C ASP A 72 7.87 19.56 -1.28
N ALA A 73 7.46 19.48 -0.01
CA ALA A 73 6.63 20.52 0.60
C ALA A 73 7.47 21.73 1.05
N VAL A 74 8.32 22.26 0.17
CA VAL A 74 8.76 23.66 0.27
C VAL A 74 7.66 24.51 -0.35
N VAL A 75 6.81 25.11 0.48
CA VAL A 75 6.17 26.37 0.13
C VAL A 75 6.47 27.39 1.22
N HIS A 76 7.11 28.47 0.78
CA HIS A 76 7.44 29.63 1.58
C HIS A 76 6.19 30.22 2.24
N GLY A 77 6.27 30.44 3.56
CA GLY A 77 5.28 31.18 4.33
C GLY A 77 5.96 31.79 5.56
N THR A 78 6.48 32.99 5.39
CA THR A 78 7.10 33.84 6.41
C THR A 78 6.13 34.20 7.55
N ALA A 79 6.55 33.97 8.80
CA ALA A 79 6.29 34.82 9.97
C ALA A 79 7.27 34.37 11.08
N GLN A 80 8.48 34.95 11.13
CA GLN A 80 8.87 35.98 12.10
C GLN A 80 8.57 35.62 13.57
N SER A 81 9.67 35.33 14.27
CA SER A 81 9.79 35.12 15.69
C SER A 81 9.54 36.38 16.54
N SER A 82 8.99 36.17 17.73
CA SER A 82 9.29 36.90 18.97
C SER A 82 8.74 36.02 20.14
N ASP A 83 9.56 35.40 20.99
CA ASP A 83 10.34 36.00 22.10
C ASP A 83 9.38 36.66 23.13
N THR A 84 9.28 36.38 24.42
CA THR A 84 10.11 35.78 25.49
C THR A 84 9.18 35.26 26.62
N GLY A 85 9.68 34.39 27.50
CA GLY A 85 9.54 34.61 28.95
C GLY A 85 8.47 33.84 29.75
N SER A 86 8.96 32.89 30.55
CA SER A 86 8.27 32.21 31.66
C SER A 86 7.81 33.16 32.78
N THR A 87 6.73 32.79 33.47
CA THR A 87 6.36 33.25 34.83
C THR A 87 5.95 32.02 35.67
N PRO A 88 5.92 32.05 37.03
CA PRO A 88 6.26 33.12 37.97
C PRO A 88 7.21 32.67 39.12
N LEU A 89 7.81 33.63 39.83
CA LEU A 89 8.26 33.44 41.21
C LEU A 89 8.20 34.80 41.88
N ASN A 90 7.28 34.96 42.83
CA ASN A 90 7.35 35.95 43.90
C ASN A 90 6.74 35.31 45.15
N GLU A 91 7.32 35.73 46.27
CA GLU A 91 7.33 35.17 47.61
C GLU A 91 6.00 35.24 48.37
#